data_AF-A0A7W1XT51-F1
#
_entry.id   AF-A0A7W1XT51-F1
#
_cell.length_a   1.000
_cell.length_b   1.000
_cell.length_c   1.000
_cell.angle_alpha   90.00
_cell.angle_beta   90.00
_cell.angle_gamma   90.00
#
_symmetry.space_group_name_H-M   'P 1'
#
loop_
_entity.id
_entity.type
_entity.pdbx_description
1 polymer ?
#
loop_
_entity_poly.entity_id
_entity_poly.type
_entity_poly.pdbx_seq_one_letter_code
_entity_poly.pdbx_strand_id
1 'polypeptide(L)'
;MEKRWITVKEISQFCYCPEQWRLNRLYRQGMVEADKKKIRIKERSFREGILYHRKKAILLWLKTTGITWGFWGIGTGLLWLILWLVMNQ
;
A
#
# COMPACT_ATOMS: atom_id res chain seq x y z
N MET A 1 43.87 -8.28 1.02
CA MET A 1 42.86 -8.77 1.99
C MET A 1 41.59 -9.09 1.23
N GLU A 2 41.09 -10.33 1.33
CA GLU A 2 39.79 -10.68 0.74
C GLU A 2 38.66 -9.95 1.47
N LYS A 3 37.78 -9.29 0.70
CA LYS A 3 36.59 -8.62 1.26
C LYS A 3 35.60 -9.69 1.70
N ARG A 4 35.26 -9.73 3.00
CA ARG A 4 34.20 -10.60 3.54
C ARG A 4 32.87 -9.84 3.56
N TRP A 5 31.85 -10.42 2.92
CA TRP A 5 30.49 -9.88 2.97
C TRP A 5 29.82 -10.27 4.29
N ILE A 6 29.20 -9.29 4.96
CA ILE A 6 28.47 -9.49 6.21
C ILE A 6 27.00 -9.17 5.97
N THR A 7 26.12 -10.01 6.50
CA THR A 7 24.67 -9.84 6.38
C THR A 7 24.14 -8.88 7.45
N VAL A 8 23.02 -8.23 7.13
CA VAL A 8 22.30 -7.37 8.09
C VAL A 8 21.95 -8.13 9.38
N LYS A 9 21.63 -9.43 9.28
CA LYS A 9 21.29 -10.27 10.43
C LYS A 9 22.49 -10.43 11.37
N GLU A 10 23.66 -10.73 10.83
CA GLU A 10 24.90 -10.83 11.61
C GLU A 10 25.22 -9.51 12.29
N ILE A 11 25.11 -8.37 11.58
CA ILE A 11 25.35 -7.04 12.17
C ILE A 11 24.36 -6.76 13.31
N SER A 12 23.08 -7.10 13.11
CA SER A 12 22.05 -6.91 14.14
C SER A 12 22.19 -7.84 15.35
N GLN A 13 23.01 -8.90 15.29
CA GLN A 13 23.30 -9.71 16.49
C GLN A 13 24.21 -8.96 17.47
N PHE A 14 25.04 -8.04 16.97
CA PHE A 14 25.95 -7.23 17.78
C PHE A 14 25.31 -5.90 18.20
N CYS A 15 24.12 -5.57 17.70
CA CYS A 15 23.42 -4.32 17.97
C CYS A 15 22.08 -4.61 18.65
N TYR A 16 21.72 -3.84 19.67
CA TYR A 16 20.46 -4.02 20.39
C TYR A 16 19.20 -3.68 19.57
N CYS A 17 19.33 -3.21 18.32
CA CYS A 17 18.22 -2.81 17.48
C CYS A 17 18.36 -3.29 16.03
N PRO A 18 17.25 -3.36 15.27
CA PRO A 18 17.28 -3.69 13.84
C PRO A 18 18.07 -2.63 13.04
N GLU A 19 19.30 -2.98 12.66
CA GLU A 19 20.24 -2.09 11.95
C GLU A 19 19.90 -1.81 10.49
N GLN A 20 18.81 -2.40 9.97
CA GLN A 20 18.50 -2.38 8.55
C GLN A 20 18.27 -0.97 8.00
N TRP A 21 17.69 -0.07 8.80
CA TRP A 21 17.47 1.33 8.39
C TRP A 21 18.79 2.11 8.34
N ARG A 22 19.68 1.90 9.32
CA ARG A 22 20.97 2.58 9.41
C ARG A 22 21.90 2.13 8.28
N LEU A 23 21.95 0.83 8.01
CA LEU A 23 22.72 0.28 6.88
C LEU A 23 22.21 0.78 5.53
N ASN A 24 20.89 0.91 5.35
CA ASN A 24 20.33 1.52 4.14
C ASN A 24 20.73 2.99 3.98
N ARG A 25 20.79 3.74 5.08
CA ARG A 25 21.23 5.15 5.07
C ARG A 25 22.69 5.26 4.69
N LEU A 26 23.56 4.46 5.31
CA LEU A 26 24.98 4.44 5.02
C LEU A 26 25.28 4.00 3.58
N TYR A 27 24.52 3.03 3.05
CA TYR A 27 24.59 2.64 1.64
C TYR A 27 24.26 3.80 0.70
N ARG A 28 23.19 4.56 0.97
CA ARG A 28 22.82 5.76 0.18
C ARG A 28 23.88 6.86 0.23
N GLN A 29 24.62 6.95 1.33
CA GLN A 29 25.73 7.89 1.51
C GLN A 29 27.05 7.40 0.88
N GLY A 30 27.06 6.20 0.28
CA GLY A 30 28.27 5.61 -0.31
C GLY A 30 29.30 5.11 0.71
N MET A 31 28.93 5.03 2.00
CA MET A 31 29.83 4.62 3.08
C MET A 31 29.98 3.10 3.19
N VAL A 32 29.07 2.33 2.58
CA VAL A 32 29.10 0.86 2.61
C VAL A 32 28.73 0.29 1.25
N GLU A 33 29.42 -0.77 0.83
CA GLU A 33 29.02 -1.57 -0.32
C GLU A 33 27.91 -2.56 0.06
N ALA A 34 26.93 -2.70 -0.82
CA ALA A 34 25.85 -3.66 -0.66
C ALA A 34 25.55 -4.36 -1.98
N ASP A 35 24.99 -5.56 -1.88
CA ASP A 35 24.61 -6.36 -3.04
C ASP A 35 23.47 -5.69 -3.83
N LYS A 36 23.85 -5.08 -4.96
CA LYS A 36 22.94 -4.37 -5.88
C LYS A 36 21.81 -5.26 -6.41
N LYS A 37 22.01 -6.57 -6.51
CA LYS A 37 20.97 -7.51 -6.98
C LYS A 37 19.88 -7.66 -5.92
N LYS A 38 20.28 -7.89 -4.66
CA LYS A 38 19.34 -8.00 -3.53
C LYS A 38 18.56 -6.70 -3.29
N ILE A 39 19.22 -5.55 -3.41
CA ILE A 39 18.55 -4.25 -3.27
C ILE A 39 17.48 -4.07 -4.36
N ARG A 40 17.82 -4.34 -5.63
CA ARG A 40 16.84 -4.25 -6.73
C ARG A 40 15.64 -5.17 -6.54
N ILE A 41 15.86 -6.40 -6.07
CA ILE A 41 14.77 -7.35 -5.79
C ILE A 41 13.85 -6.79 -4.69
N LYS A 42 14.43 -6.25 -3.61
CA LYS A 42 13.67 -5.68 -2.49
C LYS A 42 12.89 -4.43 -2.88
N GLU A 43 13.47 -3.58 -3.72
CA GLU A 43 12.76 -2.41 -4.27
C GLU A 43 11.60 -2.82 -5.17
N ARG A 44 11.80 -3.85 -6.00
CA ARG A 44 10.73 -4.36 -6.87
C ARG A 44 9.56 -4.89 -6.05
N SER A 45 9.82 -5.74 -5.06
CA SER A 45 8.75 -6.28 -4.21
C SER A 45 8.03 -5.19 -3.42
N PHE A 46 8.75 -4.14 -2.97
CA PHE A 46 8.15 -3.00 -2.31
C PHE A 46 7.21 -2.22 -3.25
N ARG A 47 7.62 -1.97 -4.50
CA ARG A 47 6.75 -1.31 -5.50
C ARG A 47 5.52 -2.14 -5.83
N GLU A 48 5.67 -3.45 -5.99
CA GLU A 48 4.56 -4.38 -6.23
C GLU A 48 3.57 -4.38 -5.07
N GLY A 49 4.07 -4.37 -3.82
CA GLY A 49 3.23 -4.25 -2.63
C GLY A 49 2.43 -2.94 -2.60
N ILE A 50 3.06 -1.81 -2.91
CA ILE A 50 2.36 -0.51 -2.99
C ILE A 50 1.25 -0.56 -4.06
N LEU A 51 1.56 -1.09 -5.24
CA LEU A 51 0.59 -1.24 -6.32
C LEU A 51 -0.59 -2.12 -5.90
N TYR A 52 -0.33 -3.23 -5.22
CA TYR A 52 -1.37 -4.11 -4.69
C TYR A 52 -2.27 -3.37 -3.70
N HIS A 53 -1.70 -2.65 -2.72
CA HIS A 53 -2.49 -1.91 -1.73
C HIS A 53 -3.31 -0.78 -2.36
N ARG A 54 -2.76 -0.06 -3.36
CA ARG A 54 -3.51 0.95 -4.11
C ARG A 54 -4.69 0.33 -4.86
N LYS A 55 -4.48 -0.77 -5.59
CA LYS A 55 -5.56 -1.48 -6.28
C LYS A 55 -6.64 -1.97 -5.32
N LYS A 56 -6.24 -2.50 -4.16
CA LYS A 56 -7.17 -2.95 -3.12
C LYS A 56 -7.99 -1.80 -2.54
N ALA A 57 -7.37 -0.65 -2.30
CA ALA A 57 -8.07 0.55 -1.84
C ALA A 57 -9.08 1.06 -2.88
N ILE A 58 -8.70 1.08 -4.17
CA ILE A 58 -9.60 1.46 -5.26
C ILE A 58 -10.80 0.51 -5.36
N LEU A 59 -10.57 -0.80 -5.24
CA LEU A 59 -11.63 -1.80 -5.27
C LEU A 59 -12.61 -1.63 -4.10
N LEU A 60 -12.08 -1.34 -2.91
CA LEU A 60 -12.87 -1.10 -1.72
C LEU A 60 -13.70 0.18 -1.85
N TRP A 61 -13.12 1.23 -2.44
CA TRP A 61 -13.78 2.50 -2.72
C TRP A 61 -14.90 2.37 -3.77
N LEU A 62 -14.68 1.61 -4.84
CA LEU A 62 -15.71 1.28 -5.83
C LEU A 62 -16.90 0.55 -5.17
N LYS A 63 -16.61 -0.41 -4.29
CA LYS A 63 -17.65 -1.18 -3.59
C LYS A 63 -18.50 -0.31 -2.66
N THR A 64 -17.88 0.60 -1.91
CA THR A 64 -18.63 1.50 -1.02
C THR A 64 -19.43 2.56 -1.79
N THR A 65 -18.89 3.08 -2.88
CA THR A 65 -19.55 4.10 -3.69
C THR A 65 -20.75 3.52 -4.44
N GLY A 66 -20.67 2.30 -5.00
CA GLY A 66 -21.82 1.68 -5.67
C GLY A 66 -23.05 1.49 -4.77
N ILE A 67 -22.85 1.24 -3.47
CA ILE A 67 -23.93 1.02 -2.49
C ILE A 67 -24.65 2.34 -2.16
N THR A 68 -23.92 3.45 -2.01
CA THR A 68 -24.52 4.76 -1.69
C THR A 68 -25.35 5.32 -2.83
N TRP A 69 -24.91 5.18 -4.08
CA TRP A 69 -25.68 5.62 -5.25
C TRP A 69 -26.95 4.78 -5.46
N GLY A 70 -26.88 3.46 -5.22
CA GLY A 70 -28.06 2.59 -5.27
C GLY A 70 -29.13 2.96 -4.23
N PHE A 71 -28.72 3.31 -3.01
CA PHE A 71 -29.63 3.73 -1.95
C PHE A 71 -30.34 5.06 -2.27
N TRP A 72 -29.58 6.05 -2.78
CA TRP A 72 -30.14 7.34 -3.18
C TRP A 72 -31.12 7.24 -4.38
N GLY A 73 -30.82 6.38 -5.35
CA GLY A 73 -31.70 6.14 -6.50
C GLY A 73 -33.04 5.50 -6.11
N ILE A 74 -33.02 4.52 -5.20
CA ILE A 74 -34.26 3.88 -4.70
C ILE A 74 -35.08 4.87 -3.86
N GLY A 75 -34.43 5.62 -2.97
CA GLY A 75 -35.10 6.61 -2.11
C GLY A 75 -35.79 7.70 -2.91
N THR A 76 -35.14 8.24 -3.94
CA THR A 76 -35.73 9.27 -4.81
C THR A 76 -36.85 8.75 -5.70
N GLY A 77 -36.74 7.55 -6.26
CA GLY A 77 -37.81 6.94 -7.06
C GLY A 77 -39.09 6.70 -6.26
N LEU A 78 -38.96 6.25 -5.00
CA LEU A 78 -40.10 6.03 -4.12
C LEU A 78 -40.79 7.36 -3.74
N LEU A 79 -40.01 8.41 -3.54
CA LEU A 79 -40.51 9.75 -3.21
C LEU A 79 -41.28 10.38 -4.38
N TRP A 80 -40.81 10.16 -5.61
CA TRP A 80 -41.52 10.55 -6.84
C TRP A 80 -42.85 9.80 -7.01
N LEU A 81 -42.87 8.50 -6.72
CA LEU A 81 -44.10 7.69 -6.76
C LEU A 81 -45.16 8.18 -5.75
N ILE A 82 -44.74 8.54 -4.54
CA ILE A 82 -45.64 9.09 -3.52
C ILE A 82 -46.20 10.44 -3.97
N LEU A 83 -45.36 11.35 -4.47
CA LEU A 83 -45.80 12.65 -5.00
C LEU A 83 -46.78 12.49 -6.17
N TRP A 84 -46.51 11.56 -7.08
CA TRP A 84 -47.41 11.26 -8.19
C TRP A 84 -48.78 10.75 -7.74
N LEU A 85 -48.80 9.84 -6.76
CA LEU A 85 -50.04 9.31 -6.17
C LEU A 85 -50.86 10.41 -5.49
N VAL A 86 -50.20 11.31 -4.75
CA VAL A 86 -50.86 12.44 -4.07
C VAL A 86 -51.43 13.45 -5.08
N MET A 87 -50.77 13.68 -6.21
CA MET A 87 -51.26 14.62 -7.23
C MET A 87 -52.40 14.07 -8.10
N ASN A 88 -52.56 12.75 -8.17
CA ASN A 88 -53.60 12.07 -8.95
C ASN A 88 -54.79 11.57 -8.11
N GLN A 89 -54.81 11.87 -6.81
CA GLN A 89 -55.99 11.76 -5.94
C GLN A 89 -56.70 13.11 -5.88
#